data_AF-A0A2W5FKL9-F1
#
_entry.id   AF-A0A2W5FKL9-F1
#
_cell.length_a   1.000
_cell.length_b   1.000
_cell.length_c   1.000
_cell.angle_alpha   90.00
_cell.angle_beta   90.00
_cell.angle_gamma   90.00
#
_symmetry.space_group_name_H-M   'P 1'
#
loop_
_entity.id
_entity.type
_entity.pdbx_description
1 polymer ?
#
loop_
_entity_poly.entity_id
_entity_poly.type
_entity_poly.pdbx_seq_one_letter_code
_entity_poly.pdbx_strand_id
1 'polypeptide(L)'
;MAMLAALAVIASACSPADPKPAPPIIVRTVKATVPPASRVPCVVGDLPDRDLSVREVTARWGADRTEIMSCDARRAAAVAAIDNVPETTQ
;
A
#
# COMPACT_ATOMS: atom_id res chain seq x y z
N MET A 1 -3.02 34.85 59.41
CA MET A 1 -3.46 35.09 58.01
C MET A 1 -2.32 35.48 57.06
N ALA A 2 -1.05 35.16 57.35
CA ALA A 2 0.06 35.35 56.38
C ALA A 2 0.44 34.04 55.67
N MET A 3 0.15 32.88 56.26
CA MET A 3 0.45 31.55 55.68
C MET A 3 -0.46 31.15 54.51
N LEU A 4 -1.66 31.70 54.41
CA LEU A 4 -2.61 31.37 53.32
C LEU A 4 -2.27 32.08 52.00
N ALA A 5 -1.61 33.24 52.06
CA ALA A 5 -1.21 33.99 50.87
C ALA A 5 -0.01 33.36 50.14
N ALA A 6 0.86 32.65 50.87
CA ALA A 6 2.04 31.99 50.31
C ALA A 6 1.69 30.79 49.41
N LEU A 7 0.54 30.15 49.63
CA LEU A 7 0.07 28.99 48.84
C LEU A 7 -0.57 29.38 47.51
N ALA A 8 -1.04 30.63 47.36
CA ALA A 8 -1.65 31.11 46.13
C ALA A 8 -0.60 31.45 45.04
N VAL A 9 0.64 31.76 45.44
CA VAL A 9 1.70 32.14 44.49
C VAL A 9 2.30 30.91 43.78
N ILE A 10 2.36 29.76 44.46
CA ILE A 10 2.90 28.50 43.91
C ILE A 10 1.97 27.81 42.90
N ALA A 11 0.68 28.17 42.88
CA ALA A 11 -0.29 27.62 41.93
C ALA A 11 -0.26 28.31 40.54
N SER A 12 0.41 29.46 40.40
CA SER A 12 0.49 30.21 39.13
C SER A 12 1.69 29.85 38.24
N ALA A 13 2.58 28.97 38.71
CA ALA A 13 3.76 28.54 37.94
C ALA A 13 3.49 27.33 37.04
N CYS A 14 2.30 26.72 37.09
CA CYS A 14 1.82 25.91 35.98
C CYS A 14 1.41 26.87 34.87
N SER A 15 2.39 27.35 34.12
CA SER A 15 2.18 27.86 32.77
C SER A 15 1.17 26.91 32.10
N PRO A 16 -0.04 27.36 31.71
CA PRO A 16 -0.64 26.73 30.56
C PRO A 16 0.36 27.08 29.48
N ALA A 17 1.28 26.17 29.17
CA ALA A 17 1.97 26.21 27.91
C ALA A 17 0.86 26.50 26.92
N ASP A 18 0.86 27.69 26.32
CA ASP A 18 -0.09 28.04 25.28
C ASP A 18 -0.13 26.79 24.41
N PRO A 19 -1.24 26.04 24.36
CA PRO A 19 -1.30 24.90 23.50
C PRO A 19 -1.48 25.56 22.15
N LYS A 20 -0.38 26.09 21.58
CA LYS A 20 -0.31 26.43 20.18
C LYS A 20 -0.91 25.20 19.51
N PRO A 21 -2.09 25.31 18.89
CA PRO A 21 -2.78 24.14 18.39
C PRO A 21 -1.76 23.43 17.51
N ALA A 22 -1.50 22.15 17.81
CA ALA A 22 -0.67 21.35 16.93
C ALA A 22 -1.23 21.55 15.52
N PRO A 23 -0.39 21.82 14.51
CA PRO A 23 -0.88 22.08 13.17
C PRO A 23 -1.81 20.93 12.77
N PRO A 24 -2.98 21.22 12.16
CA PRO A 24 -3.93 20.19 11.82
C PRO A 24 -3.27 19.17 10.88
N ILE A 25 -3.29 17.89 11.29
CA ILE A 25 -2.82 16.80 10.42
C ILE A 25 -3.92 16.55 9.40
N ILE A 26 -3.68 16.93 8.14
CA ILE A 26 -4.59 16.66 7.04
C ILE A 26 -4.20 15.33 6.40
N VAL A 27 -4.96 14.28 6.67
CA VAL A 27 -4.85 13.01 5.95
C VAL A 27 -5.65 13.11 4.65
N ARG A 28 -5.04 12.69 3.54
CA ARG A 28 -5.70 12.63 2.23
C ARG A 28 -5.51 11.24 1.66
N THR A 29 -6.59 10.66 1.15
CA THR A 29 -6.51 9.46 0.33
C THR A 29 -6.12 9.89 -1.08
N VAL A 30 -4.99 9.39 -1.58
CA VAL A 30 -4.54 9.65 -2.95
C VAL A 30 -4.83 8.42 -3.78
N LYS A 31 -5.44 8.60 -4.95
CA LYS A 31 -5.64 7.50 -5.90
C LYS A 31 -4.28 6.97 -6.37
N ALA A 32 -4.08 5.67 -6.21
CA ALA A 32 -2.87 5.02 -6.72
C ALA A 32 -2.86 5.04 -8.25
N THR A 33 -1.68 5.17 -8.84
CA THR A 33 -1.48 5.07 -10.29
C THR A 33 -0.76 3.78 -10.63
N VAL A 34 -1.21 3.07 -11.67
CA VAL A 34 -0.56 1.85 -12.14
C VAL A 34 0.64 2.21 -13.03
N PRO A 35 1.88 1.78 -12.70
CA PRO A 35 3.03 1.95 -13.58
C PRO A 35 2.81 1.25 -14.94
N PRO A 36 3.31 1.79 -16.06
CA PRO A 36 3.13 1.18 -17.38
C PRO A 36 3.60 -0.28 -17.46
N ALA A 37 4.72 -0.62 -16.81
CA ALA A 37 5.25 -1.97 -16.76
C ALA A 37 4.27 -2.99 -16.12
N SER A 38 3.50 -2.57 -15.12
CA SER A 38 2.51 -3.42 -14.46
C SER A 38 1.31 -3.74 -15.34
N ARG A 39 1.11 -3.00 -16.43
CA ARG A 39 0.06 -3.25 -17.42
C ARG A 39 0.44 -4.28 -18.47
N VAL A 40 1.72 -4.70 -18.52
CA VAL A 40 2.21 -5.70 -19.49
C VAL A 40 1.72 -7.10 -19.08
N PRO A 41 1.01 -7.84 -19.95
CA PRO A 41 0.57 -9.20 -19.68
C PRO A 41 1.70 -10.20 -19.51
N CYS A 42 1.50 -11.17 -18.63
CA CYS A 42 2.39 -12.32 -18.55
C CYS A 42 2.13 -13.23 -19.76
N VAL A 43 3.18 -13.53 -20.50
CA VAL A 43 3.10 -14.37 -21.71
C VAL A 43 3.37 -15.82 -21.33
N VAL A 44 2.48 -16.70 -21.76
CA VAL A 44 2.64 -18.15 -21.63
C VAL A 44 3.39 -18.71 -22.84
N GLY A 45 4.27 -19.67 -22.62
CA GLY A 45 4.91 -20.42 -23.69
C GLY A 45 4.00 -21.50 -24.28
N ASP A 46 4.42 -22.06 -25.42
CA ASP A 46 3.76 -23.19 -26.07
C ASP A 46 3.89 -24.47 -25.25
N LEU A 47 2.86 -25.32 -25.35
CA LEU A 47 2.88 -26.66 -24.80
C LEU A 47 3.63 -27.59 -25.76
N PRO A 48 4.60 -28.38 -25.28
CA PRO A 48 5.19 -29.44 -26.07
C PRO A 48 4.12 -30.43 -26.55
N ASP A 49 4.23 -30.88 -27.79
CA ASP A 49 3.39 -31.91 -28.40
C ASP A 49 3.91 -33.33 -28.13
N ARG A 50 4.86 -33.46 -27.20
CA ARG A 50 5.53 -34.71 -26.83
C ARG A 50 5.81 -34.78 -25.34
N ASP A 51 6.12 -35.97 -24.89
CA ASP A 51 6.62 -36.19 -23.54
C ASP A 51 7.97 -35.49 -23.33
N LEU A 52 8.11 -34.92 -22.13
CA LEU A 52 9.33 -34.29 -21.68
C LEU A 52 10.14 -35.23 -20.79
N SER A 53 11.46 -35.23 -20.96
CA SER A 53 12.35 -35.84 -19.99
C SER A 53 12.35 -35.08 -18.66
N VAL A 54 12.75 -35.73 -17.57
CA VAL A 54 12.85 -35.09 -16.24
C VAL A 54 13.68 -33.81 -16.29
N ARG A 55 14.82 -33.83 -17.01
CA ARG A 55 15.69 -32.65 -17.16
C ARG A 55 14.96 -31.49 -17.84
N GLU A 56 14.17 -31.78 -18.86
CA GLU A 56 13.39 -30.78 -19.60
C GLU A 56 12.25 -30.19 -18.77
N VAL A 57 11.61 -30.99 -17.92
CA VAL A 57 10.60 -30.53 -16.97
C VAL A 57 11.23 -29.60 -15.94
N THR A 58 12.35 -30.00 -15.32
CA THR A 58 13.03 -29.16 -14.32
C THR A 58 13.51 -27.84 -14.92
N ALA A 59 14.03 -27.85 -16.14
CA ALA A 59 14.47 -26.62 -16.82
C ALA A 59 13.30 -25.68 -17.16
N ARG A 60 12.08 -26.21 -17.33
CA ARG A 60 10.86 -25.45 -17.66
C ARG A 60 9.99 -25.12 -16.46
N TRP A 61 10.40 -25.46 -15.23
CA TRP A 61 9.57 -25.31 -14.04
C TRP A 61 9.08 -23.87 -13.82
N GLY A 62 9.93 -22.87 -14.10
CA GLY A 62 9.56 -21.45 -14.00
C GLY A 62 8.65 -20.94 -15.12
N ALA A 63 8.47 -21.72 -16.19
CA ALA A 63 7.55 -21.44 -17.29
C ALA A 63 6.22 -22.20 -17.13
N ASP A 64 5.87 -22.61 -15.90
CA ASP A 64 4.60 -23.27 -15.63
C ASP A 64 3.44 -22.38 -16.07
N ARG A 65 2.66 -22.91 -17.01
CA ARG A 65 1.60 -22.17 -17.68
C ARG A 65 0.47 -21.80 -16.72
N THR A 66 0.13 -22.70 -15.80
CA THR A 66 -0.98 -22.49 -14.86
C THR A 66 -0.65 -21.39 -13.87
N GLU A 67 0.57 -21.39 -13.34
CA GLU A 67 1.06 -20.35 -12.44
C GLU A 67 1.18 -19.00 -13.15
N ILE A 68 1.68 -18.96 -14.39
CA ILE A 68 1.73 -17.73 -15.19
C ILE A 68 0.33 -17.16 -15.42
N MET A 69 -0.64 -18.00 -15.82
CA MET A 69 -2.02 -17.56 -16.04
C MET A 69 -2.66 -17.04 -14.75
N SER A 70 -2.40 -17.71 -13.62
CA SER A 70 -2.90 -17.30 -12.30
C SER A 70 -2.30 -15.97 -11.86
N CYS A 71 -1.00 -15.77 -12.08
CA CYS A 71 -0.33 -14.50 -11.82
C CYS A 71 -0.88 -13.37 -12.71
N ASP A 72 -1.10 -13.64 -14.00
CA ASP A 72 -1.65 -12.65 -14.93
C ASP A 72 -3.06 -12.21 -14.54
N ALA A 73 -3.91 -13.15 -14.15
CA ALA A 73 -5.26 -12.86 -13.68
C ALA A 73 -5.25 -11.94 -12.45
N ARG A 74 -4.37 -12.21 -11.47
CA ARG A 74 -4.20 -11.37 -10.28
C ARG A 74 -3.70 -9.97 -10.63
N ARG A 75 -2.71 -9.87 -11.53
CA ARG A 75 -2.20 -8.59 -12.06
C ARG A 75 -3.34 -7.80 -12.72
N ALA A 76 -4.07 -8.41 -13.66
CA ALA A 76 -5.18 -7.75 -14.35
C ALA A 76 -6.26 -7.27 -13.39
N ALA A 77 -6.62 -8.08 -12.39
CA ALA A 77 -7.57 -7.71 -11.35
C ALA A 77 -7.08 -6.51 -10.51
N ALA A 78 -5.80 -6.49 -10.13
CA ALA A 78 -5.22 -5.36 -9.38
C ALA A 78 -5.22 -4.07 -10.20
N VAL A 79 -4.85 -4.14 -11.49
CA VAL A 79 -4.92 -3.00 -12.40
C VAL A 79 -6.35 -2.48 -12.54
N ALA A 80 -7.30 -3.39 -12.78
CA ALA A 80 -8.71 -3.03 -12.89
C ALA A 80 -9.24 -2.41 -11.59
N ALA A 81 -8.86 -2.93 -10.42
CA ALA A 81 -9.27 -2.37 -9.14
C ALA A 81 -8.79 -0.92 -8.99
N ILE A 82 -7.53 -0.63 -9.33
CA ILE A 82 -6.95 0.72 -9.25
C ILE A 82 -7.61 1.67 -10.26
N ASP A 83 -7.81 1.22 -11.49
CA ASP A 83 -8.41 2.03 -12.56
C ASP A 83 -9.86 2.43 -12.23
N ASN A 84 -10.60 1.54 -11.56
CA ASN A 84 -11.99 1.75 -11.15
C ASN A 84 -12.16 2.45 -9.79
N VAL A 85 -11.08 2.83 -9.10
CA VAL A 85 -11.20 3.65 -7.87
C VAL A 85 -11.83 5.00 -8.27
N PRO A 86 -12.98 5.39 -7.66
CA PRO A 86 -13.59 6.68 -7.91
C PRO A 86 -12.63 7.82 -7.55
N GLU A 87 -12.60 8.87 -8.35
CA GLU A 87 -11.92 10.10 -7.95
C GLU A 87 -12.64 10.67 -6.72
N THR A 88 -11.93 10.82 -5.61
CA THR A 88 -12.48 11.52 -4.45
C THR A 88 -12.64 12.99 -4.84
N THR A 89 -13.88 13.44 -5.03
CA THR A 89 -14.17 14.87 -5.16
C THR A 89 -13.78 15.53 -3.86
N GLN A 90 -12.84 16.47 -3.94
CA GLN A 90 -12.29 17.19 -2.82
C GLN A 90 -13.18 18.36 -2.40
#